data_AF-A0A3C0XYT1-F1
#
_entry.id   AF-A0A3C0XYT1-F1
#
_cell.length_a   1.000
_cell.length_b   1.000
_cell.length_c   1.000
_cell.angle_alpha   90.00
_cell.angle_beta   90.00
_cell.angle_gamma   90.00
#
_symmetry.space_group_name_H-M   'P 1'
#
loop_
_entity.id
_entity.type
_entity.pdbx_description
1 polymer ?
#
loop_
_entity_poly.entity_id
_entity_poly.type
_entity_poly.pdbx_seq_one_letter_code
_entity_poly.pdbx_strand_id
1 'polypeptide(L)'
;MAKVICRKCGRVFEASLQSGAMCDECRADHMDKYHQVREYLWEHPNTPAATVAKDCGVSVHQVMIWVREERFEVSDESKIILYCANCGTRISTGKYCARCAVEAAKYAKKQDDELRLRCRAENMKGISVSRKSGEDGEMRYLGSNEHK
;
A
#
# COMPACT_ATOMS: atom_id res chain seq x y z
N MET A 1 3.09 10.26 23.43
CA MET A 1 2.68 10.44 22.02
C MET A 1 3.79 11.19 21.30
N ALA A 2 4.21 10.72 20.12
CA ALA A 2 5.30 11.35 19.38
C ALA A 2 4.77 12.52 18.54
N LYS A 3 5.37 13.70 18.70
CA LYS A 3 5.08 14.88 17.87
C LYS A 3 5.92 14.80 16.61
N VAL A 4 5.28 14.92 15.44
CA VAL A 4 5.94 14.84 14.13
C VAL A 4 5.64 16.10 13.33
N ILE A 5 6.61 16.55 12.55
CA ILE A 5 6.48 17.70 11.66
C ILE A 5 5.98 17.22 10.29
N CYS A 6 4.87 17.77 9.80
CA CYS A 6 4.33 17.44 8.48
C CYS A 6 5.29 17.90 7.37
N ARG A 7 5.65 16.99 6.46
CA ARG A 7 6.57 17.29 5.34
C ARG A 7 5.97 18.20 4.26
N LYS A 8 4.63 18.32 4.21
CA LYS A 8 3.92 19.12 3.19
C LYS A 8 3.66 20.56 3.65
N CYS A 9 3.21 20.74 4.90
CA CYS A 9 2.81 22.06 5.42
C CYS A 9 3.66 22.56 6.60
N GLY A 10 4.57 21.76 7.14
CA GLY A 10 5.44 22.16 8.26
C GLY A 10 4.76 22.23 9.63
N ARG A 11 3.45 21.94 9.73
CA ARG A 11 2.74 21.93 11.01
C ARG A 11 3.13 20.73 11.88
N VAL A 12 3.23 20.97 13.18
CA VAL A 12 3.46 19.93 14.19
C VAL A 12 2.13 19.29 14.55
N PHE A 13 2.04 17.96 14.46
CA PHE A 13 0.84 17.21 14.80
C PHE A 13 1.19 15.99 15.65
N GLU A 14 0.19 15.44 16.33
CA GLU A 14 0.32 14.21 17.10
C GLU A 14 0.21 13.02 16.14
N ALA A 15 1.30 12.29 15.95
CA ALA A 15 1.30 11.15 15.06
C ALA A 15 0.67 9.94 15.78
N SER A 16 -0.41 9.43 15.20
CA SER A 16 -0.90 8.08 15.47
C SER A 16 0.11 7.04 14.98
N LEU A 17 0.18 5.85 15.58
CA LEU A 17 1.13 4.79 15.16
C LEU A 17 1.06 4.43 13.66
N GLN A 18 -0.08 4.70 13.01
CA GLN A 18 -0.29 4.49 11.58
C GLN A 18 -0.16 5.76 10.71
N SER A 19 -0.17 6.96 11.30
CA SER A 19 -0.03 8.19 10.52
C SER A 19 1.45 8.40 10.21
N GLY A 20 1.81 8.35 8.93
CA GLY A 20 3.16 8.66 8.47
C GLY A 20 3.54 10.14 8.68
N ALA A 21 4.52 10.64 7.93
CA ALA A 21 5.03 12.02 8.08
C ALA A 21 4.14 13.13 7.49
N MET A 22 2.82 12.90 7.37
CA MET A 22 1.85 13.84 6.80
C MET A 22 0.64 13.96 7.74
N CYS A 23 0.20 15.19 8.01
CA CYS A 23 -0.97 15.45 8.85
C CYS A 23 -2.29 15.15 8.10
N ASP A 24 -3.37 15.01 8.85
CA ASP A 24 -4.69 14.63 8.32
C ASP A 24 -5.26 15.66 7.33
N GLU A 25 -5.09 16.95 7.58
CA GLU A 25 -5.51 18.01 6.63
C GLU A 25 -4.79 17.86 5.27
N CYS A 26 -3.46 17.68 5.31
CA CYS A 26 -2.67 17.53 4.09
C CYS A 26 -3.01 16.26 3.31
N ARG A 27 -3.45 15.22 4.02
CA ARG A 27 -3.93 13.96 3.46
C ARG A 27 -5.33 14.14 2.87
N ALA A 28 -6.23 14.85 3.54
CA ALA A 28 -7.55 15.19 3.01
C ALA A 28 -7.43 15.99 1.70
N ASP A 29 -6.62 17.06 1.68
CA ASP A 29 -6.35 17.84 0.45
C ASP A 29 -5.83 16.96 -0.70
N HIS A 30 -5.03 15.94 -0.37
CA HIS A 30 -4.46 15.03 -1.37
C HIS A 30 -5.54 14.10 -1.94
N MET A 31 -6.46 13.64 -1.09
CA MET A 31 -7.61 12.85 -1.51
C MET A 31 -8.59 13.70 -2.33
N ASP A 32 -8.87 14.94 -1.94
CA ASP A 32 -9.78 15.82 -2.68
C ASP A 32 -9.28 16.08 -4.11
N LYS A 33 -7.98 16.36 -4.26
CA LYS A 33 -7.34 16.48 -5.58
C LYS A 33 -7.40 15.18 -6.38
N TYR A 34 -7.24 14.04 -5.71
CA TYR A 34 -7.38 12.73 -6.35
C TYR A 34 -8.81 12.50 -6.87
N HIS A 35 -9.83 12.88 -6.09
CA HIS A 35 -11.22 12.79 -6.50
C HIS A 35 -11.52 13.69 -7.71
N GLN A 36 -11.04 14.93 -7.71
CA GLN A 36 -11.16 15.85 -8.85
C GLN A 36 -10.52 15.27 -10.12
N VAL A 37 -9.31 14.73 -10.01
CA VAL A 37 -8.61 14.12 -11.16
C VAL A 37 -9.36 12.90 -11.68
N ARG A 38 -9.92 12.09 -10.80
CA ARG A 38 -10.72 10.92 -11.19
C ARG A 38 -11.99 11.32 -11.95
N GLU A 39 -12.69 12.35 -11.48
CA GLU A 39 -13.88 12.89 -12.15
C GLU A 39 -13.53 13.46 -13.53
N TYR A 40 -12.46 14.24 -13.62
CA TYR A 40 -11.96 14.78 -14.88
C TYR A 40 -11.57 13.68 -15.89
N LEU A 41 -10.93 12.60 -15.43
CA LEU A 41 -10.59 11.46 -16.29
C LEU A 41 -11.83 10.69 -16.78
N TRP A 42 -12.93 10.74 -16.03
CA TRP A 42 -14.21 10.15 -16.45
C TRP A 42 -14.87 10.94 -17.58
N GLU A 43 -14.80 12.27 -17.51
CA GLU A 43 -15.34 13.18 -18.54
C GLU A 43 -14.45 13.24 -19.79
N HIS A 44 -13.14 13.12 -19.60
CA HIS A 44 -12.14 13.23 -20.67
C HIS A 44 -11.23 12.00 -20.76
N PRO A 45 -11.72 10.89 -21.36
CA PRO A 45 -10.91 9.71 -21.58
C PRO A 45 -9.72 10.01 -22.49
N ASN A 46 -8.60 9.30 -22.30
CA ASN A 46 -7.36 9.41 -23.08
C ASN A 46 -6.61 10.77 -22.96
N THR A 47 -6.88 11.56 -21.93
CA THR A 47 -6.17 12.83 -21.71
C THR A 47 -4.73 12.60 -21.26
N PRO A 48 -3.72 13.25 -21.87
CA PRO A 48 -2.33 13.13 -21.43
C PRO A 48 -2.13 13.72 -20.03
N ALA A 49 -1.27 13.11 -19.23
CA ALA A 49 -0.98 13.53 -17.85
C ALA A 49 -0.58 15.01 -17.71
N ALA A 50 0.04 15.60 -18.74
CA ALA A 50 0.40 17.02 -18.75
C ALA A 50 -0.81 17.95 -18.80
N THR A 51 -1.89 17.56 -19.48
CA THR A 51 -3.14 18.33 -19.53
C THR A 51 -3.93 18.15 -18.24
N VAL A 52 -4.05 16.92 -17.74
CA VAL A 52 -4.66 16.62 -16.43
C VAL A 52 -4.00 17.43 -15.31
N ALA A 53 -2.66 17.53 -15.33
CA ALA A 53 -1.92 18.33 -14.35
C ALA A 53 -2.26 19.82 -14.40
N LYS A 54 -2.46 20.38 -15.59
CA LYS A 54 -2.83 21.79 -15.77
C LYS A 54 -4.25 22.05 -15.31
N ASP A 55 -5.19 21.22 -15.72
CA ASP A 55 -6.62 21.46 -15.50
C ASP A 55 -7.02 21.17 -14.05
N CYS A 56 -6.45 20.14 -13.42
CA CYS A 56 -6.72 19.81 -12.03
C CYS A 56 -5.79 20.52 -11.03
N GLY A 57 -4.83 21.35 -11.47
CA GLY A 57 -3.91 22.06 -10.59
C GLY A 57 -3.01 21.13 -9.74
N VAL A 58 -2.60 20.01 -10.30
CA VAL A 58 -1.71 19.02 -9.67
C VAL A 58 -0.37 18.95 -10.38
N SER A 59 0.68 18.47 -9.69
CA SER A 59 1.97 18.28 -10.36
C SER A 59 1.93 17.05 -11.28
N VAL A 60 2.60 17.12 -12.43
CA VAL A 60 2.75 15.98 -13.35
C VAL A 60 3.37 14.78 -12.63
N HIS A 61 4.30 15.04 -11.71
CA HIS A 61 4.91 14.00 -10.88
C HIS A 61 3.87 13.27 -10.00
N GLN A 62 2.92 14.00 -9.42
CA GLN A 62 1.86 13.40 -8.61
C GLN A 62 0.95 12.50 -9.45
N VAL A 63 0.60 12.92 -10.66
CA VAL A 63 -0.18 12.11 -11.61
C VAL A 63 0.59 10.83 -11.97
N MET A 64 1.89 10.93 -12.24
CA MET A 64 2.75 9.77 -12.50
C MET A 64 2.87 8.81 -11.31
N ILE A 65 2.85 9.32 -10.08
CA ILE A 65 2.81 8.48 -8.87
C ILE A 65 1.50 7.69 -8.84
N TRP A 66 0.35 8.33 -9.05
CA TRP A 66 -0.94 7.64 -9.02
C TRP A 66 -1.07 6.59 -10.12
N VAL A 67 -0.52 6.86 -11.30
CA VAL A 67 -0.40 5.88 -12.39
C VAL A 67 0.47 4.70 -11.97
N ARG A 68 1.63 4.95 -11.32
CA ARG A 68 2.53 3.90 -10.84
C ARG A 68 1.93 3.07 -9.69
N GLU A 69 1.07 3.67 -8.89
CA GLU A 69 0.30 3.02 -7.83
C GLU A 69 -0.89 2.21 -8.36
N GLU A 70 -1.05 2.10 -9.68
CA GLU A 70 -2.16 1.36 -10.33
C GLU A 70 -3.55 1.91 -9.95
N ARG A 71 -3.61 3.19 -9.53
CA ARG A 71 -4.87 3.87 -9.21
C ARG A 71 -5.58 4.45 -10.44
N PHE A 72 -4.83 4.67 -11.53
CA PHE A 72 -5.34 5.09 -12.83
C PHE A 72 -4.80 4.17 -13.92
N GLU A 73 -5.65 3.83 -14.87
CA GLU A 73 -5.26 3.05 -16.05
C GLU A 73 -4.71 3.98 -17.13
N VAL A 74 -3.63 3.52 -17.76
CA VAL A 74 -3.00 4.21 -18.89
C VAL A 74 -3.53 3.54 -20.15
N SER A 75 -4.30 4.26 -20.97
CA SER A 75 -4.72 3.76 -22.27
C SER A 75 -3.50 3.62 -23.19
N ASP A 76 -3.47 2.55 -24.00
CA ASP A 76 -2.37 2.23 -24.94
C ASP A 76 -2.06 3.37 -25.94
N GLU A 77 -3.01 4.26 -26.21
CA GLU A 77 -2.82 5.44 -27.09
C GLU A 77 -2.10 6.61 -26.41
N SER A 78 -1.99 6.62 -25.08
CA SER A 78 -1.30 7.69 -24.38
C SER A 78 0.21 7.51 -24.53
N LYS A 79 0.92 8.53 -25.02
CA LYS A 79 2.38 8.55 -25.25
C LYS A 79 3.21 8.52 -23.95
N ILE A 80 2.69 7.96 -22.87
CA ILE A 80 3.35 7.88 -21.57
C ILE A 80 4.22 6.63 -21.57
N ILE A 81 5.52 6.81 -21.76
CA ILE A 81 6.48 5.71 -21.67
C ILE A 81 6.83 5.51 -20.20
N LEU A 82 6.31 4.44 -19.60
CA LEU A 82 6.73 4.00 -18.28
C LEU A 82 7.99 3.13 -18.40
N TYR A 83 8.87 3.23 -17.40
CA TYR A 83 10.10 2.45 -17.33
C TYR A 83 10.08 1.56 -16.08
N CYS A 84 10.51 0.32 -16.24
CA CYS A 84 10.64 -0.60 -15.12
C CYS A 84 11.69 -0.10 -14.12
N ALA A 85 11.32 -0.03 -12.84
CA ALA A 85 12.21 0.43 -11.78
C ALA A 85 13.43 -0.49 -11.55
N ASN A 86 13.38 -1.75 -11.99
CA ASN A 86 14.45 -2.73 -11.80
C ASN A 86 15.40 -2.81 -13.01
N CYS A 87 14.86 -2.94 -14.22
CA CYS A 87 15.65 -3.17 -15.44
C CYS A 87 15.60 -2.03 -16.46
N GLY A 88 14.78 -1.00 -16.26
CA GLY A 88 14.65 0.13 -17.19
C GLY A 88 13.94 -0.20 -18.51
N THR A 89 13.39 -1.40 -18.69
CA THR A 89 12.59 -1.74 -19.89
C THR A 89 11.32 -0.91 -19.95
N ARG A 90 10.89 -0.54 -21.16
CA ARG A 90 9.59 0.12 -21.39
C ARG A 90 8.45 -0.81 -20.97
N ILE A 91 7.53 -0.29 -20.17
CA ILE A 91 6.35 -1.01 -19.68
C ILE A 91 5.08 -0.25 -20.05
N SER A 92 4.01 -0.98 -20.32
CA SER A 92 2.69 -0.40 -20.60
C SER A 92 1.94 -0.06 -19.31
N THR A 93 2.10 -0.89 -18.28
CA THR A 93 1.41 -0.76 -16.98
C THR A 93 2.30 -1.19 -15.81
N GLY A 94 2.02 -0.66 -14.62
CA GLY A 94 2.64 -1.06 -13.35
C GLY A 94 4.02 -0.44 -13.07
N LYS A 95 4.66 -0.91 -11.98
CA LYS A 95 6.01 -0.49 -11.54
C LYS A 95 7.14 -1.36 -12.11
N TYR A 96 6.84 -2.62 -12.37
CA TYR A 96 7.81 -3.61 -12.85
C TYR A 96 7.30 -4.26 -14.13
N CYS A 97 8.22 -4.64 -15.03
CA CYS A 97 7.84 -5.46 -16.17
C CYS A 97 7.43 -6.85 -15.69
N ALA A 98 6.67 -7.59 -16.52
CA ALA A 98 6.21 -8.94 -16.19
C ALA A 98 7.34 -9.87 -15.73
N ARG A 99 8.53 -9.74 -16.33
CA ARG A 99 9.72 -10.52 -15.93
C ARG A 99 10.17 -10.19 -14.51
N CYS A 100 10.39 -8.90 -14.20
CA CYS A 100 10.84 -8.47 -12.89
C CYS A 100 9.79 -8.67 -11.79
N ALA A 101 8.50 -8.59 -12.13
CA ALA A 101 7.42 -8.91 -11.19
C ALA A 101 7.45 -10.39 -10.77
N VAL A 102 7.63 -11.30 -11.74
CA VAL A 102 7.76 -12.74 -11.47
C VAL A 102 9.02 -13.05 -10.66
N GLU A 103 10.15 -12.42 -11.00
CA GLU A 103 11.38 -12.55 -10.23
C GLU A 103 11.21 -12.07 -8.79
N ALA A 104 10.66 -10.86 -8.59
CA ALA A 104 10.40 -10.31 -7.26
C ALA A 104 9.51 -11.23 -6.42
N ALA A 105 8.45 -11.78 -7.01
CA ALA A 105 7.58 -12.74 -6.32
C ALA A 105 8.31 -14.03 -5.93
N LYS A 106 9.22 -14.54 -6.78
CA LYS A 106 10.06 -15.70 -6.45
C LYS A 106 11.02 -15.41 -5.30
N TYR A 107 11.67 -14.26 -5.30
CA TYR A 107 12.57 -13.85 -4.22
C TYR A 107 11.81 -13.69 -2.89
N ALA A 108 10.63 -13.05 -2.91
CA ALA A 108 9.79 -12.89 -1.73
C ALA A 108 9.37 -14.24 -1.12
N LYS A 109 8.94 -15.20 -1.96
CA LYS A 109 8.60 -16.55 -1.49
C LYS A 109 9.78 -17.28 -0.85
N LYS A 110 10.96 -17.20 -1.48
CA LYS A 110 12.18 -17.80 -0.91
C LYS A 110 12.51 -17.23 0.47
N GLN A 111 12.42 -15.92 0.64
CA GLN A 111 12.70 -15.29 1.93
C GLN A 111 11.65 -15.65 2.99
N ASP A 112 10.37 -15.70 2.61
CA ASP A 112 9.27 -16.11 3.50
C ASP A 112 9.41 -17.58 3.92
N ASP A 113 9.77 -18.48 2.99
CA ASP A 113 10.03 -19.88 3.28
C ASP A 113 11.26 -20.05 4.20
N GLU A 114 12.33 -19.29 3.97
CA GLU A 114 13.54 -19.28 4.80
C GLU A 114 13.24 -18.76 6.22
N LEU A 115 12.44 -17.70 6.33
CA LEU A 115 11.94 -17.18 7.61
C LEU A 115 11.04 -18.20 8.33
N ARG A 116 10.14 -18.89 7.61
CA ARG A 116 9.30 -19.95 8.18
C ARG A 116 10.14 -21.11 8.71
N LEU A 117 11.14 -21.55 7.95
CA LEU A 117 12.07 -22.61 8.36
C LEU A 117 12.84 -22.21 9.62
N ARG A 118 13.35 -20.97 9.66
CA ARG A 118 14.05 -20.43 10.83
C ARG A 118 13.14 -20.36 12.06
N CYS A 119 11.93 -19.82 11.91
CA CYS A 119 10.95 -19.73 13.01
C CYS A 119 10.57 -21.13 13.53
N ARG A 120 10.45 -22.14 12.64
CA ARG A 120 10.20 -23.54 13.04
C ARG A 120 11.38 -24.15 13.81
N ALA A 121 12.62 -23.83 13.44
CA ALA A 121 13.82 -24.29 14.14
C ALA A 121 13.98 -23.65 15.53
N GLU A 122 13.60 -22.37 15.68
CA GLU A 122 13.61 -21.66 16.96
C GLU A 122 12.46 -22.13 17.88
N ASN A 123 11.26 -22.41 17.34
CA ASN A 123 10.11 -22.93 18.10
C ASN A 123 10.28 -24.37 18.61
N MET A 124 11.24 -25.16 18.10
CA MET A 124 11.59 -26.47 18.67
C MET A 124 12.24 -26.36 20.06
N LYS A 125 12.82 -25.20 20.39
CA LYS A 125 13.47 -24.95 21.69
C LYS A 125 12.50 -24.48 22.79
N GLY A 126 11.24 -24.20 22.45
CA GLY A 126 10.29 -23.50 23.33
C GLY A 126 9.07 -24.28 23.82
N ILE A 127 8.98 -25.60 23.59
CA ILE A 127 7.83 -26.41 24.03
C ILE A 127 8.32 -27.65 24.81
N SER A 128 8.52 -27.48 26.11
CA SER A 128 8.45 -28.59 27.07
C SER A 128 7.02 -28.63 27.63
N VAL A 129 6.07 -29.26 26.91
CA VAL A 129 4.74 -29.53 27.50
C VAL A 129 4.92 -30.56 28.61
N SER A 130 4.94 -30.11 29.86
CA SER A 130 4.69 -31.01 30.99
C SER A 130 3.23 -31.45 30.90
N ARG A 131 2.99 -32.67 30.42
CA ARG A 131 1.67 -33.32 30.44
C ARG A 131 1.19 -33.38 31.90
N LYS A 132 0.24 -32.53 32.29
CA LYS A 132 -0.61 -32.79 33.45
C LYS A 132 -1.96 -33.25 32.91
N SER A 133 -2.28 -34.49 33.21
CA SER A 133 -3.55 -35.15 32.95
C SER A 133 -4.63 -34.56 33.86
N GLY A 134 -5.72 -34.08 33.27
CA GLY A 134 -6.94 -33.72 34.01
C GLY A 134 -7.66 -32.49 33.46
N GLU A 135 -8.91 -32.72 33.03
CA GLU A 135 -10.05 -31.78 33.05
C GLU A 135 -10.15 -30.74 31.91
N ASP A 136 -10.73 -31.23 30.81
CA ASP A 136 -11.89 -30.67 30.09
C ASP A 136 -11.90 -29.13 29.90
N GLY A 137 -11.20 -28.69 28.85
CA GLY A 137 -11.20 -27.31 28.39
C GLY A 137 -12.57 -26.85 27.85
N GLU A 138 -13.38 -26.28 28.72
CA GLU A 138 -14.63 -25.59 28.39
C GLU A 138 -14.33 -24.29 27.59
N MET A 139 -14.84 -24.21 26.35
CA MET A 139 -14.64 -23.05 25.47
C MET A 139 -15.52 -21.85 25.90
N ARG A 140 -14.86 -20.76 26.32
CA ARG A 140 -15.47 -19.53 26.86
C ARG A 140 -16.23 -18.62 25.89
N TYR A 141 -16.54 -19.04 24.66
CA TYR A 141 -17.02 -18.12 23.61
C TYR A 141 -18.47 -18.33 23.16
N LEU A 142 -19.42 -18.55 24.08
CA LEU A 142 -20.84 -18.28 23.81
C LEU A 142 -21.53 -17.81 25.10
N GLY A 143 -21.39 -16.52 25.41
CA GLY A 143 -22.26 -15.85 26.37
C GLY A 143 -23.57 -15.50 25.68
N SER A 144 -24.64 -16.25 25.96
CA SER A 144 -25.99 -15.93 25.52
C SER A 144 -26.41 -14.58 26.09
N ASN A 145 -26.71 -13.66 25.18
CA ASN A 145 -27.20 -12.32 25.44
C ASN A 145 -28.73 -12.40 25.63
N GLU A 146 -29.21 -12.27 26.86
CA GLU A 146 -30.63 -12.01 27.12
C GLU A 146 -30.76 -10.71 27.93
N HIS A 147 -31.15 -9.64 27.22
CA HIS A 147 -31.65 -8.41 27.81
C HIS A 147 -33.04 -8.66 28.40
N LYS A 148 -33.22 -8.31 29.67
CA LYS A 148 -34.52 -7.94 30.23
C LYS A 148 -34.35 -6.92 31.34
#